data_AF-A0AAD6CGJ8-F1
#
_entry.id   AF-A0AAD6CGJ8-F1
#
_cell.length_a   1.000
_cell.length_b   1.000
_cell.length_c   1.000
_cell.angle_alpha   90.00
_cell.angle_beta   90.00
_cell.angle_gamma   90.00
#
_symmetry.space_group_name_H-M   'P 1'
#
loop_
_entity.id
_entity.type
_entity.pdbx_description
1 polymer ?
#
loop_
_entity_poly.entity_id
_entity_poly.type
_entity_poly.pdbx_seq_one_letter_code
_entity_poly.pdbx_strand_id
1 'polypeptide(L)'
;MCPATIVVSCIPAYGFQDVGIPLHWLSSPSGGLVIEMAYKPLNTPLLQEVRNLRERTGHGWVIVDGLELLPEQGIAQFESLTGRKAPRRQMRSEVEWSYRNMKAD
;
A
#
# COMPACT_ATOMS: atom_id res chain seq x y z
N MET A 1 -13.10 20.80 -10.36
CA MET A 1 -12.87 19.34 -10.40
C MET A 1 -13.10 18.79 -9.01
N CYS A 2 -13.73 17.62 -8.87
CA CYS A 2 -13.82 16.94 -7.58
C CYS A 2 -12.44 16.35 -7.23
N PRO A 3 -11.94 16.50 -6.00
CA PRO A 3 -10.67 15.91 -5.59
C PRO A 3 -10.76 14.38 -5.60
N ALA A 4 -9.62 13.71 -5.81
CA ALA A 4 -9.55 12.26 -5.75
C ALA A 4 -9.83 11.77 -4.32
N THR A 5 -10.53 10.65 -4.20
CA THR A 5 -10.81 9.98 -2.92
C THR A 5 -10.10 8.63 -2.79
N ILE A 6 -9.58 8.11 -3.90
CA ILE A 6 -8.76 6.88 -3.95
C ILE A 6 -7.56 7.15 -4.86
N VAL A 7 -6.37 6.84 -4.36
CA VAL A 7 -5.11 6.90 -5.11
C VAL A 7 -4.45 5.53 -5.01
N VAL A 8 -4.02 4.98 -6.16
CA VAL A 8 -3.30 3.70 -6.23
C VAL A 8 -1.92 3.96 -6.83
N SER A 9 -0.88 3.70 -6.06
CA SER A 9 0.52 3.80 -6.51
C SER A 9 0.98 2.46 -7.06
N CYS A 10 1.31 2.46 -8.35
CA CYS A 10 1.87 1.31 -9.07
C CYS A 10 3.34 1.53 -9.48
N ILE A 11 3.98 2.54 -8.90
CA ILE A 11 5.36 2.90 -9.22
C ILE A 11 6.30 2.08 -8.33
N PRO A 12 7.38 1.51 -8.85
CA PRO A 12 8.36 0.80 -8.03
C PRO A 12 8.97 1.74 -6.97
N ALA A 13 9.09 1.25 -5.73
CA ALA A 13 9.69 2.04 -4.65
C ALA A 13 11.23 2.15 -4.75
N TYR A 14 11.86 1.41 -5.66
CA TYR A 14 13.30 1.50 -5.97
C TYR A 14 13.50 2.01 -7.39
N GLY A 15 14.57 2.81 -7.59
CA GLY A 15 14.96 3.31 -8.91
C GLY A 15 14.22 4.57 -9.38
N PHE A 16 13.20 5.01 -8.63
CA PHE A 16 12.46 6.24 -8.87
C PHE A 16 12.58 7.16 -7.65
N GLN A 17 13.56 8.05 -7.68
CA GLN A 17 13.58 9.22 -6.80
C GLN A 17 12.75 10.31 -7.49
N ASP A 18 11.92 11.04 -6.73
CA ASP A 18 11.12 12.20 -7.17
C ASP A 18 9.79 11.98 -7.91
N VAL A 19 9.13 10.82 -7.82
CA VAL A 19 7.70 10.75 -8.20
C VAL A 19 6.82 11.17 -7.02
N GLY A 20 6.91 12.45 -6.66
CA GLY A 20 6.03 13.05 -5.66
C GLY A 20 4.57 13.03 -6.13
N ILE A 21 3.63 12.86 -5.20
CA ILE A 21 2.22 12.94 -5.54
C ILE A 21 1.79 14.41 -5.63
N PRO A 22 1.01 14.82 -6.65
CA PRO A 22 0.46 16.16 -6.65
C PRO A 22 -0.43 16.36 -5.42
N LEU A 23 -0.08 17.30 -4.53
CA LEU A 23 -0.80 17.50 -3.25
C LEU A 23 -2.31 17.74 -3.41
N HIS A 24 -2.73 18.31 -4.55
CA HIS A 24 -4.14 18.49 -4.84
C HIS A 24 -4.92 17.18 -5.02
N TRP A 25 -4.24 16.05 -5.30
CA TRP A 25 -4.88 14.71 -5.27
C TRP A 25 -5.24 14.30 -3.85
N LEU A 26 -4.51 14.81 -2.86
CA LEU A 26 -4.74 14.55 -1.44
C LEU A 26 -5.63 15.63 -0.77
N SER A 27 -6.33 16.44 -1.55
CA SER A 27 -7.11 17.59 -1.07
C SER A 27 -8.58 17.28 -0.75
N SER A 28 -8.99 16.02 -0.81
CA SER A 28 -10.36 15.63 -0.45
C SER A 28 -10.66 16.00 1.01
N PRO A 29 -11.73 16.79 1.28
CA PRO A 29 -12.04 17.26 2.63
C PRO A 29 -12.49 16.12 3.56
N SER A 30 -13.03 15.03 3.02
CA SER A 30 -13.34 13.82 3.78
C SER A 30 -12.12 12.90 3.98
N GLY A 31 -10.95 13.28 3.48
CA GLY A 31 -9.83 12.37 3.29
C GLY A 31 -10.10 11.39 2.14
N GLY A 32 -9.41 10.26 2.18
CA GLY A 32 -9.46 9.25 1.13
C GLY A 32 -8.62 8.03 1.45
N LEU A 33 -8.37 7.20 0.44
CA LEU A 33 -7.58 5.98 0.53
C LEU A 33 -6.35 6.08 -0.38
N VAL A 34 -5.18 5.81 0.16
CA VAL A 34 -3.96 5.56 -0.61
C VAL A 34 -3.61 4.09 -0.53
N ILE A 35 -3.44 3.45 -1.69
CA ILE A 35 -3.00 2.06 -1.83
C ILE A 35 -1.59 2.07 -2.43
N GLU A 36 -0.64 1.46 -1.75
CA GLU A 36 0.72 1.26 -2.26
C GLU A 36 0.91 -0.19 -2.70
N MET A 37 1.21 -0.40 -3.99
CA MET A 37 1.46 -1.74 -4.53
C MET A 37 2.87 -2.23 -4.16
N ALA A 38 3.81 -1.32 -3.89
CA ALA A 38 5.16 -1.68 -3.47
C ALA A 38 5.17 -2.14 -2.01
N TYR A 39 5.79 -3.29 -1.76
CA TYR A 39 5.94 -3.87 -0.41
C TYR A 39 7.37 -3.76 0.14
N LYS A 40 8.37 -3.41 -0.69
CA LYS A 40 9.77 -3.22 -0.28
C LYS A 40 10.25 -1.85 -0.79
N PRO A 41 10.68 -0.93 0.10
CA PRO A 41 10.45 -0.95 1.54
C PRO A 41 8.96 -0.75 1.88
N LEU A 42 8.52 -1.22 3.05
CA LEU A 42 7.16 -1.01 3.58
C LEU A 42 6.76 0.46 3.75
N ASN A 43 7.74 1.32 4.02
CA ASN A 43 7.52 2.76 4.16
C ASN A 43 8.13 3.47 2.95
N THR A 44 7.44 3.39 1.82
CA THR A 44 7.84 4.03 0.57
C THR A 44 7.87 5.56 0.72
N PRO A 45 8.60 6.28 -0.14
CA PRO A 45 8.60 7.75 -0.12
C PRO A 45 7.19 8.35 -0.21
N LEU A 46 6.30 7.77 -1.02
CA LEU A 46 4.90 8.19 -1.10
C LEU A 46 4.18 8.03 0.24
N LEU A 47 4.31 6.87 0.89
CA LEU A 47 3.66 6.64 2.18
C LEU A 47 4.20 7.56 3.28
N GLN A 48 5.49 7.92 3.23
CA GLN A 48 6.08 8.94 4.10
C GLN A 48 5.42 10.30 3.87
N GLU A 49 5.27 10.73 2.62
CA GLU A 49 4.63 12.00 2.27
C GLU A 49 3.18 12.06 2.74
N VAL A 50 2.40 10.99 2.54
CA VAL A 50 1.00 10.89 2.99
C VAL A 50 0.91 10.92 4.52
N ARG A 51 1.79 10.20 5.23
CA ARG A 51 1.86 10.23 6.71
C ARG A 51 2.17 11.64 7.23
N ASN A 52 3.18 12.30 6.66
CA ASN A 52 3.55 13.67 7.00
C ASN A 52 2.39 14.66 6.75
N LEU A 53 1.64 14.49 5.65
CA LEU A 53 0.47 15.31 5.35
C LEU A 53 -0.63 15.12 6.42
N ARG A 54 -0.91 13.88 6.82
CA ARG A 54 -1.89 13.57 7.87
C ARG A 54 -1.51 14.23 9.19
N GLU A 55 -0.25 14.10 9.60
CA GLU A 55 0.26 14.70 10.84
C GLU A 55 0.12 16.22 10.83
N ARG A 56 0.44 16.87 9.71
CA ARG A 56 0.39 18.34 9.58
C ARG A 56 -1.02 18.92 9.48
N THR A 57 -1.97 18.18 8.90
CA THR A 57 -3.26 18.74 8.49
C THR A 57 -4.47 18.09 9.18
N GLY A 58 -4.28 16.95 9.85
CA GLY A 58 -5.38 16.18 10.44
C GLY A 58 -6.28 15.47 9.42
N HIS A 59 -5.96 15.48 8.12
CA HIS A 59 -6.81 14.84 7.11
C HIS A 59 -6.85 13.31 7.29
N GLY A 60 -8.05 12.74 7.11
CA GLY A 60 -8.35 11.32 7.31
C GLY A 60 -7.93 10.40 6.17
N TRP A 61 -6.72 10.53 5.63
CA TRP A 61 -6.22 9.62 4.61
C TRP A 61 -5.86 8.24 5.21
N VAL A 62 -6.52 7.19 4.74
CA VAL A 62 -6.21 5.81 5.10
C VAL A 62 -5.12 5.31 4.17
N ILE A 63 -4.16 4.54 4.71
CA ILE A 63 -3.07 3.93 3.94
C ILE A 63 -3.27 2.42 3.98
N VAL A 64 -3.25 1.79 2.81
CA VAL A 64 -3.11 0.34 2.63
C VAL A 64 -1.73 0.11 2.03
N ASP A 65 -0.84 -0.53 2.80
CA ASP A 65 0.52 -0.82 2.36
C ASP A 65 0.64 -2.18 1.65
N GLY A 66 1.82 -2.43 1.10
CA GLY A 66 2.08 -3.64 0.34
C GLY A 66 1.97 -4.94 1.15
N LEU A 67 2.14 -4.94 2.48
CA LEU A 67 1.95 -6.14 3.30
C LEU A 67 0.48 -6.44 3.62
N GLU A 68 -0.40 -5.44 3.57
CA GLU A 68 -1.84 -5.68 3.61
C GLU A 68 -2.34 -6.23 2.27
N LEU A 69 -1.80 -5.69 1.17
CA LEU A 69 -2.24 -6.00 -0.18
C LEU A 69 -1.72 -7.34 -0.71
N LEU A 70 -0.42 -7.62 -0.56
CA LEU A 70 0.23 -8.80 -1.14
C LEU A 70 -0.42 -10.13 -0.70
N PRO A 71 -0.76 -10.35 0.58
CA PRO A 71 -1.48 -11.55 0.98
C PRO A 71 -2.87 -11.65 0.36
N GLU A 72 -3.60 -10.54 0.24
CA GLU A 72 -4.95 -10.55 -0.35
C GLU A 72 -4.92 -10.86 -1.85
N GLN A 73 -3.91 -10.36 -2.57
CA GLN A 73 -3.64 -10.77 -3.95
C GLN A 73 -3.37 -12.28 -4.04
N GLY A 74 -2.47 -12.80 -3.20
CA GLY A 74 -2.12 -14.22 -3.20
C GLY A 74 -3.29 -15.12 -2.81
N ILE A 75 -4.12 -14.69 -1.86
CA ILE A 75 -5.36 -15.38 -1.45
C ILE A 75 -6.31 -15.48 -2.64
N ALA A 76 -6.60 -14.36 -3.32
CA ALA A 76 -7.47 -14.37 -4.49
C ALA A 76 -6.93 -15.26 -5.61
N GLN A 77 -5.61 -15.23 -5.84
CA GLN A 77 -4.95 -16.10 -6.81
C GLN A 77 -5.09 -17.58 -6.44
N PHE A 78 -4.86 -17.96 -5.17
CA PHE A 78 -5.00 -19.33 -4.71
C PHE A 78 -6.43 -19.84 -4.89
N GLU A 79 -7.43 -19.06 -4.47
CA GLU A 79 -8.85 -19.44 -4.59
C GLU A 79 -9.26 -19.56 -6.06
N SER A 80 -8.85 -18.62 -6.91
CA SER A 80 -9.15 -18.63 -8.34
C SER A 80 -8.51 -19.81 -9.07
N LEU A 81 -7.28 -20.19 -8.73
CA LEU A 81 -6.55 -21.24 -9.44
C LEU A 81 -6.92 -22.65 -8.95
N THR A 82 -7.30 -22.79 -7.68
CA THR A 82 -7.55 -24.11 -7.09
C THR A 82 -9.01 -24.43 -6.88
N GLY A 83 -9.90 -23.42 -6.91
CA GLY A 83 -11.30 -23.56 -6.50
C GLY A 83 -11.50 -23.88 -5.01
N ARG A 84 -10.43 -23.80 -4.19
CA ARG A 84 -10.47 -24.11 -2.75
C ARG A 84 -10.35 -22.83 -1.95
N LYS A 85 -11.03 -22.79 -0.80
CA LYS A 85 -10.89 -21.69 0.17
C LYS A 85 -9.43 -21.56 0.62
N ALA A 86 -8.88 -20.36 0.56
CA ALA A 86 -7.51 -20.11 0.93
C ALA A 86 -7.30 -20.23 2.46
N PRO A 87 -6.15 -20.79 2.91
CA PRO A 87 -5.75 -20.74 4.31
C PRO A 87 -5.24 -19.34 4.68
N ARG A 88 -6.14 -18.34 4.69
CA ARG A 88 -5.82 -16.90 4.78
C ARG A 88 -4.88 -16.53 5.93
N ARG A 89 -5.08 -17.11 7.13
CA ARG A 89 -4.23 -16.85 8.30
C ARG A 89 -2.78 -17.29 8.04
N GLN A 90 -2.59 -18.51 7.51
CA GLN A 90 -1.25 -19.01 7.20
C GLN A 90 -0.59 -18.15 6.14
N MET A 91 -1.30 -17.83 5.04
CA MET A 91 -0.74 -17.03 3.96
C MET A 91 -0.29 -15.65 4.44
N ARG A 92 -1.08 -14.98 5.29
CA ARG A 92 -0.70 -13.70 5.91
C ARG A 92 0.54 -13.85 6.81
N SER A 93 0.54 -14.84 7.71
CA SER A 93 1.67 -15.08 8.61
C SER A 93 2.97 -15.39 7.87
N GLU A 94 2.92 -16.16 6.77
CA GLU A 94 4.11 -16.47 5.97
C GLU A 94 4.65 -15.23 5.23
N VAL A 95 3.77 -14.38 4.69
CA VAL A 95 4.19 -13.14 4.04
C VAL A 95 4.86 -12.18 5.04
N GLU A 96 4.27 -12.01 6.23
CA GLU A 96 4.87 -11.20 7.30
C GLU A 96 6.22 -11.77 7.77
N TRP A 97 6.29 -13.08 7.99
CA TRP A 97 7.52 -13.75 8.41
C TRP A 97 8.61 -13.62 7.35
N SER A 98 8.27 -13.88 6.07
CA SER A 98 9.21 -13.78 4.97
C SER A 98 9.76 -12.36 4.83
N TYR A 99 8.89 -11.34 4.90
CA TYR A 99 9.31 -9.95 4.80
C TYR A 99 10.28 -9.55 5.93
N ARG A 100 10.02 -9.95 7.17
CA ARG A 100 10.91 -9.66 8.32
C ARG A 100 12.28 -10.34 8.22
N ASN A 101 12.35 -11.48 7.54
CA ASN A 101 13.57 -12.27 7.41
C ASN A 101 14.28 -12.07 6.07
N MET A 102 13.73 -11.25 5.16
CA MET A 102 14.43 -10.87 3.94
C MET A 102 15.69 -10.10 4.28
N LYS A 103 16.82 -10.55 3.74
CA LYS A 103 18.05 -9.74 3.78
C LYS A 103 17.86 -8.51 2.87
N ALA A 104 18.42 -7.38 3.28
CA ALA A 104 18.58 -6.26 2.37
C ALA A 104 19.54 -6.74 1.25
N ASP A 105 19.11 -6.60 0.00
CA ASP A 105 19.95 -6.84 -1.16
C ASP A 105 20.91 -5.65 -1.33
#